data_AF-I4BWR2-F1
#
_entry.id   AF-I4BWR2-F1
#
_cell.length_a   1.000
_cell.length_b   1.000
_cell.length_c   1.000
_cell.angle_alpha   90.00
_cell.angle_beta   90.00
_cell.angle_gamma   90.00
#
_symmetry.space_group_name_H-M   'P 1'
#
loop_
_entity.id
_entity.type
_entity.pdbx_description
1 polymer ?
#
loop_
_entity_poly.entity_id
_entity_poly.type
_entity_poly.pdbx_seq_one_letter_code
_entity_poly.pdbx_strand_id
1 'polypeptide(L)'
;MLRKQIYLDDDTEEILKEICISMGISQSEAIRRALQEYALKLKQEKDNKENPLLKMIGIANSIVSDASEKHDEYLYGREKC
;
A
#
# COMPACT_ATOMS: atom_id res chain seq x y z
N MET A 1 -5.81 18.48 22.43
CA MET A 1 -5.20 17.13 22.35
C MET A 1 -5.71 16.28 23.50
N LEU A 2 -5.87 14.97 23.29
CA LEU A 2 -6.24 14.00 24.33
C LEU A 2 -4.96 13.29 24.82
N ARG A 3 -4.86 13.03 26.12
CA ARG A 3 -3.73 12.29 26.70
C ARG A 3 -4.02 10.79 26.62
N LYS A 4 -3.01 10.01 26.21
CA LYS A 4 -3.03 8.55 26.26
C LYS A 4 -1.75 8.05 26.94
N GLN A 5 -1.88 7.02 27.77
CA GLN A 5 -0.76 6.30 28.37
C GLN A 5 -0.67 4.93 27.70
N ILE A 6 0.54 4.51 27.39
CA ILE A 6 0.87 3.22 26.78
C ILE A 6 2.08 2.64 27.50
N TYR A 7 2.17 1.32 27.53
CA TYR A 7 3.36 0.62 27.99
C TYR A 7 4.18 0.22 26.77
N LEU A 8 5.49 0.42 26.85
CA LEU A 8 6.47 -0.01 25.85
C LEU A 8 7.44 -0.96 26.54
N ASP A 9 7.86 -2.00 25.84
CA ASP A 9 9.03 -2.79 26.23
C ASP A 9 10.33 -2.00 26.02
N ASP A 10 11.40 -2.49 26.63
CA ASP A 10 12.70 -1.82 26.65
C ASP A 10 13.28 -1.67 25.23
N ASP A 11 13.14 -2.70 24.39
CA ASP A 11 13.62 -2.68 23.00
C ASP A 11 12.90 -1.59 22.19
N THR A 12 11.58 -1.48 22.34
CA THR A 12 10.77 -0.47 21.65
C THR A 12 11.10 0.95 22.12
N GLU A 13 11.39 1.15 23.40
CA GLU A 13 11.82 2.46 23.92
C GLU A 13 13.20 2.86 23.39
N GLU A 14 14.12 1.91 23.25
CA GLU A 14 15.44 2.16 22.66
C GLU A 14 15.33 2.58 21.19
N ILE A 15 14.56 1.84 20.39
CA ILE A 15 14.26 2.19 18.99
C ILE A 15 13.64 3.58 18.90
N LEU A 16 12.67 3.90 19.77
CA LEU A 16 12.03 5.21 19.78
C LEU A 16 13.02 6.34 20.04
N LYS A 17 13.98 6.14 20.96
CA LYS A 17 15.05 7.12 21.23
C LYS A 17 15.95 7.32 20.02
N GLU A 18 16.37 6.25 19.34
CA GLU A 18 17.20 6.34 18.15
C GLU A 18 16.52 7.12 17.02
N ILE A 19 15.22 6.88 16.80
CA ILE A 19 14.40 7.63 15.84
C ILE A 19 14.36 9.11 16.22
N CYS A 20 14.16 9.44 17.50
CA CYS A 20 14.11 10.83 17.95
C CYS A 20 15.45 11.54 17.76
N ILE A 21 16.56 10.87 18.06
CA ILE A 21 17.92 11.41 17.89
C ILE A 21 18.22 11.65 16.41
N SER A 22 17.97 10.66 15.56
CA SER A 22 18.26 10.74 14.12
C SER A 22 17.43 11.80 13.40
N MET A 23 16.17 11.98 13.80
CA MET A 23 15.26 12.93 13.15
C MET A 23 15.21 14.31 13.84
N GLY A 24 15.79 14.45 15.04
CA GLY A 24 15.74 15.69 15.82
C GLY A 24 14.33 16.09 16.28
N ILE A 25 13.47 15.11 16.58
CA ILE A 25 12.07 15.34 16.97
C ILE A 25 11.75 14.77 18.35
N SER A 26 10.64 15.22 18.94
CA SER A 26 10.17 14.67 20.23
C SER A 26 9.59 13.26 20.09
N GLN A 27 9.70 12.44 21.14
CA GLN A 27 9.07 11.11 21.22
C GLN A 27 7.57 11.15 20.90
N SER A 28 6.86 12.15 21.44
CA SER A 28 5.44 12.33 21.18
C SER A 28 5.14 12.60 19.70
N GLU A 29 6.02 13.30 18.99
CA GLU A 29 5.87 13.53 17.56
C GLU A 29 6.18 12.27 16.75
N ALA A 30 7.27 11.56 17.08
CA ALA A 30 7.62 10.29 16.46
C ALA A 30 6.46 9.27 16.57
N ILE A 31 5.88 9.12 17.76
CA ILE A 31 4.72 8.23 17.99
C ILE A 31 3.51 8.65 17.15
N ARG A 32 3.22 9.95 17.05
CA ARG A 32 2.10 10.43 16.21
C ARG A 32 2.32 10.14 14.74
N ARG A 33 3.52 10.37 14.21
CA ARG A 33 3.87 10.09 12.81
C ARG A 33 3.77 8.59 12.52
N ALA A 34 4.35 7.76 13.38
CA ALA A 34 4.28 6.30 13.26
C ALA A 34 2.83 5.78 13.23
N LEU A 35 1.96 6.29 14.12
CA LEU A 35 0.55 5.93 14.13
C LEU A 35 -0.19 6.37 12.85
N GLN A 36 0.10 7.56 12.33
CA GLN A 36 -0.49 8.05 11.09
C GLN A 36 -0.06 7.19 9.89
N GLU A 37 1.23 6.88 9.78
CA GLU A 37 1.77 6.02 8.73
C GLU A 37 1.19 4.61 8.81
N TYR A 38 1.11 4.03 10.00
CA TYR A 38 0.52 2.71 10.20
C TYR A 38 -0.96 2.68 9.83
N ALA A 39 -1.74 3.70 10.24
CA ALA A 39 -3.15 3.82 9.87
C ALA A 39 -3.34 3.96 8.36
N LEU A 40 -2.46 4.70 7.67
CA LEU A 40 -2.48 4.85 6.22
C LEU A 40 -2.21 3.51 5.53
N LYS A 41 -1.19 2.76 5.97
CA LYS A 41 -0.87 1.43 5.45
C LYS A 41 -2.04 0.46 5.60
N LEU A 42 -2.64 0.40 6.79
CA LEU A 42 -3.82 -0.43 7.04
C LEU A 42 -4.99 -0.07 6.13
N LYS A 43 -5.23 1.22 5.89
CA LYS A 43 -6.28 1.67 4.98
C LYS A 43 -5.99 1.23 3.55
N GLN A 44 -4.76 1.41 3.06
CA GLN A 44 -4.36 0.98 1.72
C GLN A 44 -4.49 -0.53 1.54
N GLU A 45 -4.08 -1.33 2.53
CA GLU A 45 -4.23 -2.79 2.49
C GLU A 45 -5.69 -3.22 2.45
N LYS A 46 -6.56 -2.54 3.21
CA LYS A 46 -8.00 -2.80 3.19
C LYS A 46 -8.60 -2.42 1.84
N ASP A 47 -8.32 -1.22 1.35
CA ASP A 47 -8.82 -0.73 0.06
C ASP A 47 -8.33 -1.64 -1.08
N ASN A 48 -7.08 -2.12 -1.03
CA ASN A 48 -6.55 -3.09 -2.00
C ASN A 48 -7.25 -4.46 -1.94
N LYS A 49 -7.59 -4.95 -0.74
CA LYS A 49 -8.34 -6.20 -0.57
C LYS A 49 -9.80 -6.07 -1.03
N GLU A 50 -10.40 -4.90 -0.84
CA GLU A 50 -11.80 -4.63 -1.19
C GLU A 50 -11.98 -4.20 -2.65
N ASN A 51 -10.93 -3.73 -3.34
CA ASN A 51 -11.03 -3.27 -4.72
C ASN A 51 -11.37 -4.41 -5.71
N PRO A 52 -12.61 -4.44 -6.26
CA PRO A 52 -13.03 -5.49 -7.17
C PRO A 52 -12.23 -5.49 -8.49
N LEU A 53 -11.67 -4.35 -8.89
CA LEU A 53 -10.87 -4.21 -10.12
C LEU A 53 -9.50 -4.86 -9.96
N LEU A 54 -8.89 -4.81 -8.77
CA LEU A 54 -7.63 -5.51 -8.52
C LEU A 54 -7.80 -7.03 -8.57
N LYS A 55 -8.98 -7.55 -8.21
CA LYS A 55 -9.31 -8.97 -8.40
C LYS A 55 -9.36 -9.36 -9.89
N MET A 56 -9.61 -8.40 -10.79
CA MET A 56 -9.67 -8.65 -12.23
C MET A 56 -8.28 -8.71 -12.89
N ILE A 57 -7.24 -8.14 -12.26
CA ILE A 57 -5.88 -8.18 -12.78
C ILE A 57 -5.38 -9.63 -12.73
N GLY A 58 -5.08 -10.19 -13.90
CA GLY A 58 -4.57 -11.57 -14.04
C GLY A 58 -5.64 -12.66 -14.22
N ILE A 59 -6.94 -12.32 -14.27
CA ILE A 59 -7.99 -13.31 -14.61
C ILE A 59 -7.94 -13.69 -16.10
N ALA A 60 -7.56 -12.76 -16.96
CA ALA A 60 -7.51 -12.99 -18.39
C ALA A 60 -6.21 -13.68 -18.79
N ASN A 61 -6.31 -14.96 -19.18
CA ASN A 61 -5.26 -15.63 -19.95
C ASN A 61 -5.36 -15.15 -21.40
N SER A 62 -4.44 -14.29 -21.82
CA SER A 62 -4.37 -13.86 -23.21
C SER A 62 -3.64 -14.90 -24.06
N ILE A 63 -4.19 -15.22 -25.22
CA ILE A 63 -3.54 -16.10 -26.22
C ILE A 63 -2.36 -15.37 -26.90
N VAL A 64 -2.35 -14.04 -26.85
CA VAL A 64 -1.33 -13.17 -27.47
C VAL A 64 -0.84 -12.11 -26.47
N SER A 65 0.46 -11.85 -26.44
CA SER A 65 1.08 -10.94 -25.46
C SER A 65 0.93 -9.45 -25.82
N ASP A 66 0.60 -9.12 -27.07
CA ASP A 66 0.50 -7.77 -27.61
C ASP A 66 -0.95 -7.32 -27.88
N ALA A 67 -1.93 -8.04 -27.34
CA ALA A 67 -3.36 -7.73 -27.50
C ALA A 67 -3.73 -6.30 -27.10
N SER A 68 -3.02 -5.70 -26.12
CA SER A 68 -3.29 -4.32 -25.71
C SER A 68 -2.81 -3.29 -26.75
N GLU A 69 -1.70 -3.59 -27.43
CA GLU A 69 -1.06 -2.66 -28.39
C GLU A 69 -1.71 -2.78 -29.78
N LYS A 70 -2.01 -4.00 -30.21
CA LYS A 70 -2.60 -4.30 -31.52
C LYS A 70 -4.08 -4.67 -31.46
N HIS A 71 -4.79 -4.13 -30.48
CA HIS A 71 -6.21 -4.46 -30.24
C HIS A 71 -7.07 -4.26 -31.50
N ASP A 72 -6.85 -3.17 -32.26
CA ASP A 72 -7.58 -2.90 -33.50
C ASP A 72 -7.34 -3.96 -34.58
N GLU A 73 -6.12 -4.45 -34.73
CA GLU A 73 -5.79 -5.50 -35.69
C GLU A 73 -6.48 -6.81 -35.33
N TYR A 74 -6.53 -7.17 -34.05
CA TYR A 74 -7.23 -8.37 -33.60
C TYR A 74 -8.76 -8.25 -33.66
N LEU A 75 -9.30 -7.05 -33.44
CA LEU A 75 -10.75 -6.80 -33.46
C LEU A 75 -11.28 -6.70 -34.89
N TYR A 76 -10.52 -6.11 -35.82
CA TYR A 76 -10.99 -5.79 -37.17
C TYR A 76 -10.29 -6.57 -38.29
N GLY A 77 -9.15 -7.22 -38.02
CA GLY A 77 -8.35 -7.94 -39.03
C GLY A 77 -8.70 -9.42 -39.21
N ARG A 78 -9.61 -10.00 -38.40
CA ARG A 78 -10.07 -11.37 -38.61
C ARG A 78 -11.16 -11.39 -39.70
N GLU A 79 -10.77 -11.67 -40.93
CA GLU A 79 -11.73 -12.08 -41.96
C GLU A 79 -12.47 -13.33 -41.47
N LYS A 80 -13.80 -13.27 -41.53
CA LYS A 80 -14.68 -14.39 -41.19
C LYS A 80 -14.46 -15.50 -42.21
N CYS A 81 -13.90 -16.63 -41.80
CA CYS A 81 -14.09 -17.90 -42.49
C CYS A 81 -15.51 -18.43 -42.26
#